data_AF-A0A1G8ZSW2-F1
#
_entry.id   AF-A0A1G8ZSW2-F1
#
_cell.length_a   1.000
_cell.length_b   1.000
_cell.length_c   1.000
_cell.angle_alpha   90.00
_cell.angle_beta   90.00
_cell.angle_gamma   90.00
#
_symmetry.space_group_name_H-M   'P 1'
#
loop_
_entity.id
_entity.type
_entity.pdbx_description
1 polymer ?
#
loop_
_entity_poly.entity_id
_entity_poly.type
_entity_poly.pdbx_seq_one_letter_code
_entity_poly.pdbx_strand_id
1 'polypeptide(L)'
;MKLLNFSEPVEFEDIIPGSHNRWGNDALLFRINKGMAKLSTKYGTDKCGEIYGFLLLDNKPLINNYGEELYCPTCAKILSIGLGKENVDSGLIDTIKFSQEPSNDITYAFENVKPMLSILEDGYYLLTRIEMIPTDGDGNFFWNLAELKKLYKATADVYYKYHVSSGTPKFILPSQSVNCLNEDRVNYYLNQMKNGTTMTGLAYYYEGFMSTLLDGHHRATAAYIENKSIDCLTIIKVTGFGFDQDKRPDKIYAGGEIYDLSLFSKPGRIHKYLKRVSESQKSKLEVEEVEELLKDCQNVWVHTAPPKSIDFGKRIYPDYLSIAFSDMAGDISDERIIEIMDRRDDDAEFELEMIFKKLQLQEPEKAFGLSKKIINDVNWKVLIEDAFRYLASIDSTEVEDIFIKYLIDTDYDSKDICRRIADDYLNNR
;
A
#
# COMPACT_ATOMS: atom_id res chain seq x y z
N MET A 1 -26.39 21.82 38.25
CA MET A 1 -26.67 21.53 36.83
C MET A 1 -25.39 20.97 36.21
N LYS A 2 -25.22 19.64 36.19
CA LYS A 2 -24.06 19.02 35.53
C LYS A 2 -24.31 19.19 34.03
N LEU A 3 -23.49 20.00 33.36
CA LEU A 3 -23.42 20.05 31.91
C LEU A 3 -23.16 18.62 31.43
N LEU A 4 -24.17 18.01 30.80
CA LEU A 4 -24.01 16.77 30.05
C LEU A 4 -23.11 17.12 28.87
N ASN A 5 -21.80 16.90 29.01
CA ASN A 5 -20.88 16.88 27.88
C ASN A 5 -21.32 15.72 26.97
N PHE A 6 -22.13 16.01 25.97
CA PHE A 6 -22.31 15.11 24.84
C PHE A 6 -20.99 15.13 24.07
N SER A 7 -20.13 14.13 24.31
CA SER A 7 -18.91 13.94 23.53
C SER A 7 -19.28 13.81 22.05
N GLU A 8 -18.66 14.62 21.18
CA GLU A 8 -18.81 14.47 19.74
C GLU A 8 -18.35 13.07 19.30
N PRO A 9 -18.95 12.47 18.25
CA PRO A 9 -18.56 11.14 17.78
C PRO A 9 -17.12 11.05 17.30
N VAL A 10 -16.58 12.17 16.80
CA VAL A 10 -15.24 12.30 16.24
C VAL A 10 -14.53 13.44 16.96
N GLU A 11 -13.43 13.14 17.64
CA GLU A 11 -12.66 14.12 18.42
C GLU A 11 -11.21 14.19 17.93
N PHE A 12 -10.73 15.38 17.60
CA PHE A 12 -9.31 15.65 17.40
C PHE A 12 -8.54 15.44 18.70
N GLU A 13 -7.33 14.86 18.63
CA GLU A 13 -6.50 14.59 19.80
C GLU A 13 -5.09 15.18 19.69
N ASP A 14 -4.39 14.99 18.57
CA ASP A 14 -3.03 15.51 18.39
C ASP A 14 -2.57 15.55 16.92
N ILE A 15 -1.42 16.18 16.65
CA ILE A 15 -0.71 16.12 15.37
C ILE A 15 0.69 15.54 15.58
N ILE A 16 1.02 14.54 14.78
CA ILE A 16 2.33 13.92 14.72
C ILE A 16 3.07 14.52 13.53
N PRO A 17 4.23 15.17 13.73
CA PRO A 17 5.03 15.71 12.62
C PRO A 17 5.46 14.62 11.64
N GLY A 18 5.53 14.96 10.35
CA GLY A 18 5.93 14.04 9.27
C GLY A 18 7.32 13.42 9.45
N SER A 19 8.20 14.04 10.25
CA SER A 19 9.52 13.49 10.59
C SER A 19 9.48 12.23 11.45
N HIS A 20 8.31 11.85 11.99
CA HIS A 20 8.14 10.67 12.84
C HIS A 20 7.50 9.48 12.11
N ASN A 21 7.35 9.54 10.79
CA ASN A 21 6.80 8.45 9.98
C ASN A 21 7.46 8.39 8.59
N ARG A 22 7.36 7.23 7.91
CA ARG A 22 7.92 7.04 6.57
C ARG A 22 7.07 7.66 5.45
N TRP A 23 5.91 8.22 5.76
CA TRP A 23 5.03 8.86 4.76
C TRP A 23 5.44 10.30 4.46
N GLY A 24 6.24 10.93 5.34
CA GLY A 24 6.79 12.27 5.15
C GLY A 24 5.80 13.41 5.37
N ASN A 25 4.54 13.11 5.68
CA ASN A 25 3.49 14.09 5.95
C ASN A 25 3.04 14.03 7.41
N ASP A 26 2.55 15.16 7.91
CA ASP A 26 1.94 15.22 9.23
C ASP A 26 0.75 14.26 9.32
N ALA A 27 0.60 13.62 10.48
CA ALA A 27 -0.49 12.70 10.76
C ALA A 27 -1.33 13.22 11.93
N LEU A 28 -2.63 13.38 11.70
CA LEU A 28 -3.60 13.83 12.69
C LEU A 28 -4.15 12.62 13.44
N LEU A 29 -3.96 12.59 14.76
CA LEU A 29 -4.58 11.61 15.64
C LEU A 29 -5.99 12.08 16.02
N PHE A 30 -6.98 11.22 15.79
CA PHE A 30 -8.35 11.45 16.23
C PHE A 30 -8.95 10.20 16.88
N ARG A 31 -9.99 10.43 17.67
CA ARG A 31 -10.73 9.41 18.41
C ARG A 31 -12.16 9.33 17.90
N ILE A 32 -12.63 8.12 17.68
CA ILE A 32 -14.03 7.80 17.41
C ILE A 32 -14.65 7.23 18.67
N ASN A 33 -15.78 7.79 19.10
CA ASN A 33 -16.52 7.38 20.30
C ASN A 33 -18.02 7.37 19.99
N LYS A 34 -18.68 6.21 20.10
CA LYS A 34 -20.02 5.97 19.56
C LYS A 34 -20.09 6.14 18.04
N GLY A 35 -19.06 5.65 17.34
CA GLY A 35 -19.08 5.52 15.89
C GLY A 35 -20.19 4.57 15.44
N MET A 36 -20.67 4.74 14.21
CA MET A 36 -21.74 3.90 13.67
C MET A 36 -21.26 2.49 13.31
N ALA A 37 -19.94 2.26 13.26
CA ALA A 37 -19.35 0.96 12.90
C ALA A 37 -19.79 0.42 11.52
N LYS A 38 -20.21 1.30 10.61
CA LYS A 38 -20.56 0.94 9.23
C LYS A 38 -19.32 0.52 8.44
N LEU A 39 -18.18 1.20 8.61
CA LEU A 39 -16.89 0.75 8.09
C LEU A 39 -16.15 0.01 9.20
N SER A 40 -16.06 -1.32 9.09
CA SER A 40 -15.54 -2.17 10.16
C SER A 40 -14.78 -3.39 9.66
N THR A 41 -13.85 -3.86 10.48
CA THR A 41 -13.16 -5.15 10.24
C THR A 41 -13.79 -6.22 11.12
N LYS A 42 -14.28 -7.29 10.50
CA LYS A 42 -14.95 -8.41 11.16
C LYS A 42 -14.28 -9.73 10.80
N TYR A 43 -14.35 -10.71 11.69
CA TYR A 43 -13.77 -12.04 11.51
C TYR A 43 -14.82 -13.10 11.83
N GLY A 44 -14.76 -14.24 11.16
CA GLY A 44 -15.69 -15.33 11.42
C GLY A 44 -15.19 -16.65 10.87
N THR A 45 -15.94 -17.72 11.10
CA THR A 45 -15.68 -19.04 10.55
C THR A 45 -16.87 -19.49 9.72
N ASP A 46 -16.61 -20.10 8.57
CA ASP A 46 -17.67 -20.73 7.78
C ASP A 46 -18.11 -22.08 8.39
N LYS A 47 -19.03 -22.78 7.71
CA LYS A 47 -19.50 -24.11 8.15
C LYS A 47 -18.41 -25.19 8.12
N CYS A 48 -17.36 -25.01 7.33
CA CYS A 48 -16.24 -25.93 7.21
C CYS A 48 -15.17 -25.68 8.28
N GLY A 49 -15.28 -24.59 9.04
CA GLY A 49 -14.30 -24.16 10.04
C GLY A 49 -13.15 -23.32 9.47
N GLU A 50 -13.24 -22.89 8.20
CA GLU A 50 -12.29 -22.00 7.56
C GLU A 50 -12.50 -20.57 8.08
N ILE A 51 -11.40 -19.89 8.44
CA ILE A 51 -11.43 -18.57 9.06
C ILE A 51 -11.41 -17.50 7.96
N TYR A 52 -12.27 -16.51 8.10
CA TYR A 52 -12.39 -15.37 7.21
C TYR A 52 -12.22 -14.05 7.97
N GLY A 53 -11.61 -13.07 7.31
CA GLY A 53 -11.65 -11.67 7.69
C GLY A 53 -12.34 -10.85 6.60
N PHE A 54 -13.05 -9.81 7.03
CA PHE A 54 -13.82 -8.93 6.15
C PHE A 54 -13.60 -7.48 6.53
N LEU A 55 -13.32 -6.63 5.55
CA LEU A 55 -13.55 -5.19 5.64
C LEU A 55 -14.94 -4.92 5.08
N LEU A 56 -15.87 -4.52 5.95
CA LEU A 56 -17.26 -4.28 5.59
C LEU A 56 -17.54 -2.77 5.52
N LEU A 57 -18.37 -2.37 4.56
CA LEU A 57 -19.04 -1.07 4.52
C LEU A 57 -20.55 -1.29 4.52
N ASP A 58 -21.23 -0.90 5.60
CA ASP A 58 -22.67 -1.09 5.81
C ASP A 58 -23.10 -2.56 5.56
N ASN A 59 -22.33 -3.49 6.14
CA ASN A 59 -22.46 -4.94 5.97
C ASN A 59 -22.21 -5.48 4.55
N LYS A 60 -21.67 -4.66 3.64
CA LYS A 60 -21.22 -5.11 2.31
C LYS A 60 -19.71 -5.31 2.27
N PRO A 61 -19.21 -6.45 1.78
CA PRO A 61 -17.79 -6.80 1.89
C PRO A 61 -16.91 -6.05 0.90
N LEU A 62 -16.27 -4.97 1.33
CA LEU A 62 -15.28 -4.27 0.49
C LEU A 62 -14.10 -5.16 0.14
N ILE A 63 -13.55 -5.86 1.14
CA ILE A 63 -12.45 -6.82 0.98
C ILE A 63 -12.75 -8.03 1.87
N ASN A 64 -12.41 -9.21 1.39
CA ASN A 64 -12.35 -10.40 2.22
C ASN A 64 -11.01 -11.13 2.04
N ASN A 65 -10.56 -11.76 3.12
CA ASN A 65 -9.41 -12.63 3.18
C ASN A 65 -9.74 -13.88 3.99
N TYR A 66 -8.94 -14.93 3.85
CA TYR A 66 -9.18 -16.19 4.53
C TYR A 66 -7.89 -16.98 4.69
N GLY A 67 -7.93 -18.01 5.55
CA GLY A 67 -6.82 -18.92 5.80
C GLY A 67 -6.12 -18.69 7.14
N GLU A 68 -5.13 -19.53 7.44
CA GLU A 68 -4.35 -19.43 8.68
C GLU A 68 -3.40 -18.22 8.67
N GLU A 69 -3.10 -17.70 7.49
CA GLU A 69 -2.23 -16.54 7.26
C GLU A 69 -2.78 -15.26 7.89
N LEU A 70 -4.08 -15.20 8.21
CA LEU A 70 -4.74 -14.05 8.86
C LEU A 70 -4.04 -13.55 10.12
N TYR A 71 -3.39 -14.44 10.86
CA TYR A 71 -2.72 -14.11 12.13
C TYR A 71 -1.22 -13.85 11.97
N CYS A 72 -0.68 -14.00 10.77
CA CYS A 72 0.74 -13.89 10.49
C CYS A 72 1.03 -12.61 9.67
N PRO A 73 1.63 -11.57 10.26
CA PRO A 73 1.89 -10.31 9.56
C PRO A 73 2.86 -10.47 8.38
N THR A 74 3.74 -11.46 8.42
CA THR A 74 4.72 -11.77 7.36
C THR A 74 4.19 -12.75 6.30
N CYS A 75 2.93 -13.18 6.43
CA CYS A 75 2.32 -14.11 5.50
C CYS A 75 1.35 -13.36 4.58
N ALA A 76 1.60 -13.45 3.27
CA ALA A 76 0.74 -12.85 2.27
C ALA A 76 -0.68 -13.39 2.41
N LYS A 77 -1.66 -12.50 2.29
CA LYS A 77 -3.08 -12.85 2.37
C LYS A 77 -3.61 -13.20 1.00
N ILE A 78 -4.53 -14.14 0.99
CA ILE A 78 -5.38 -14.38 -0.17
C ILE A 78 -6.55 -13.40 -0.09
N LEU A 79 -6.69 -12.54 -1.09
CA LEU A 79 -7.80 -11.60 -1.19
C LEU A 79 -8.72 -12.04 -2.33
N SER A 80 -10.01 -11.75 -2.19
CA SER A 80 -10.95 -12.03 -3.29
C SER A 80 -11.83 -10.88 -3.74
N ILE A 81 -11.89 -9.73 -3.05
CA ILE A 81 -12.96 -8.76 -3.31
C ILE A 81 -12.56 -7.28 -3.19
N GLY A 82 -13.21 -6.48 -4.05
CA GLY A 82 -13.31 -5.03 -4.02
C GLY A 82 -14.77 -4.59 -4.25
N LEU A 83 -15.76 -5.05 -3.50
CA LEU A 83 -17.18 -4.95 -3.90
C LEU A 83 -18.08 -4.52 -2.75
N GLY A 84 -18.57 -3.29 -2.76
CA GLY A 84 -19.55 -2.93 -1.75
C GLY A 84 -19.82 -1.44 -1.67
N LYS A 85 -18.89 -0.60 -2.10
CA LYS A 85 -19.13 0.84 -2.14
C LYS A 85 -20.26 1.21 -3.10
N GLU A 86 -20.35 0.55 -4.24
CA GLU A 86 -21.42 0.72 -5.24
C GLU A 86 -22.80 0.22 -4.74
N ASN A 87 -22.82 -0.56 -3.66
CA ASN A 87 -24.03 -1.15 -3.08
C ASN A 87 -24.51 -0.42 -1.81
N VAL A 88 -23.87 0.71 -1.46
CA VAL A 88 -24.15 1.52 -0.28
C VAL A 88 -24.65 2.91 -0.71
N ASP A 89 -25.46 3.56 0.13
CA ASP A 89 -26.02 4.90 -0.15
C ASP A 89 -24.93 5.94 -0.48
N SER A 90 -25.06 6.60 -1.65
CA SER A 90 -24.08 7.54 -2.18
C SER A 90 -23.90 8.78 -1.31
N GLY A 91 -24.91 9.14 -0.51
CA GLY A 91 -24.84 10.28 0.42
C GLY A 91 -23.73 10.15 1.47
N LEU A 92 -23.31 8.93 1.80
CA LEU A 92 -22.20 8.66 2.73
C LEU A 92 -20.84 9.11 2.17
N ILE A 93 -20.70 9.03 0.84
CA ILE A 93 -19.45 9.22 0.11
C ILE A 93 -19.36 10.61 -0.51
N ASP A 94 -20.48 11.18 -0.95
CA ASP A 94 -20.50 12.45 -1.67
C ASP A 94 -20.00 13.64 -0.83
N THR A 95 -19.94 13.50 0.50
CA THR A 95 -19.36 14.49 1.43
C THR A 95 -17.85 14.66 1.33
N ILE A 96 -17.15 13.79 0.60
CA ILE A 96 -15.68 13.68 0.62
C ILE A 96 -15.01 14.45 -0.53
N LYS A 97 -15.75 14.80 -1.59
CA LYS A 97 -15.18 15.35 -2.84
C LYS A 97 -14.37 16.65 -2.62
N PHE A 98 -14.75 17.48 -1.65
CA PHE A 98 -14.05 18.74 -1.35
C PHE A 98 -12.86 18.59 -0.39
N SER A 99 -12.79 17.48 0.36
CA SER A 99 -11.71 17.25 1.34
C SER A 99 -10.39 16.78 0.72
N GLN A 100 -10.43 16.34 -0.53
CA GLN A 100 -9.32 15.72 -1.23
C GLN A 100 -8.45 16.73 -1.99
N GLU A 101 -8.69 18.04 -1.89
CA GLU A 101 -7.84 19.07 -2.49
C GLU A 101 -6.43 19.04 -1.88
N PRO A 102 -5.34 18.84 -2.66
CA PRO A 102 -3.99 18.60 -2.13
C PRO A 102 -3.44 19.76 -1.29
N SER A 103 -3.83 21.00 -1.60
CA SER A 103 -3.31 22.22 -0.97
C SER A 103 -3.81 22.46 0.46
N ASN A 104 -4.82 21.71 0.90
CA ASN A 104 -5.37 21.85 2.23
C ASN A 104 -4.50 21.14 3.27
N ASP A 105 -4.17 21.84 4.35
CA ASP A 105 -3.54 21.25 5.53
C ASP A 105 -4.41 20.12 6.12
N ILE A 106 -3.78 19.22 6.88
CA ILE A 106 -4.43 18.01 7.38
C ILE A 106 -5.57 18.31 8.37
N THR A 107 -5.53 19.44 9.07
CA THR A 107 -6.58 19.84 10.02
C THR A 107 -7.82 20.32 9.27
N TYR A 108 -7.64 21.11 8.21
CA TYR A 108 -8.72 21.51 7.32
C TYR A 108 -9.33 20.31 6.61
N ALA A 109 -8.51 19.37 6.14
CA ALA A 109 -9.00 18.12 5.57
C ALA A 109 -9.83 17.33 6.58
N PHE A 110 -9.35 17.19 7.83
CA PHE A 110 -10.05 16.51 8.91
C PHE A 110 -11.44 17.09 9.20
N GLU A 111 -11.58 18.40 9.34
CA GLU A 111 -12.89 19.03 9.61
C GLU A 111 -13.91 18.75 8.49
N ASN A 112 -13.45 18.70 7.24
CA ASN A 112 -14.31 18.38 6.10
C ASN A 112 -14.71 16.91 6.02
N VAL A 113 -13.82 15.98 6.40
CA VAL A 113 -14.14 14.54 6.41
C VAL A 113 -14.80 14.07 7.71
N LYS A 114 -14.82 14.91 8.75
CA LYS A 114 -15.35 14.58 10.08
C LYS A 114 -16.75 13.91 10.05
N PRO A 115 -17.73 14.35 9.22
CA PRO A 115 -19.00 13.67 9.10
C PRO A 115 -18.86 12.22 8.62
N MET A 116 -18.00 11.97 7.64
CA MET A 116 -17.73 10.62 7.13
C MET A 116 -16.99 9.77 8.15
N LEU A 117 -16.04 10.32 8.91
CA LEU A 117 -15.30 9.57 9.93
C LEU A 117 -16.21 8.97 11.02
N SER A 118 -17.43 9.50 11.21
CA SER A 118 -18.41 8.93 12.14
C SER A 118 -18.90 7.53 11.78
N ILE A 119 -18.64 7.04 10.55
CA ILE A 119 -18.99 5.69 10.10
C ILE A 119 -18.05 4.63 10.68
N LEU A 120 -16.89 5.03 11.18
CA LEU A 120 -15.88 4.13 11.72
C LEU A 120 -16.34 3.47 13.02
N GLU A 121 -15.65 2.41 13.41
CA GLU A 121 -15.78 1.81 14.74
C GLU A 121 -15.15 2.71 15.82
N ASP A 122 -15.54 2.47 17.07
CA ASP A 122 -14.87 3.09 18.21
C ASP A 122 -13.39 2.73 18.23
N GLY A 123 -12.53 3.75 18.30
CA GLY A 123 -11.08 3.54 18.19
C GLY A 123 -10.30 4.83 18.11
N TYR A 124 -8.98 4.68 18.08
CA TYR A 124 -8.08 5.74 17.63
C TYR A 124 -7.65 5.48 16.19
N TYR A 125 -7.49 6.57 15.46
CA TYR A 125 -7.14 6.54 14.05
C TYR A 125 -6.18 7.69 13.76
N LEU A 126 -5.31 7.49 12.78
CA LEU A 126 -4.55 8.54 12.14
C LEU A 126 -5.23 8.93 10.83
N LEU A 127 -5.17 10.20 10.50
CA LEU A 127 -5.50 10.76 9.19
C LEU A 127 -4.27 11.47 8.65
N THR A 128 -3.82 11.11 7.46
CA THR A 128 -2.64 11.72 6.83
C THR A 128 -2.75 11.65 5.31
N ARG A 129 -1.89 12.36 4.58
CA ARG A 129 -1.76 12.25 3.13
C ARG A 129 -0.61 11.31 2.78
N ILE A 130 -0.87 10.34 1.93
CA ILE A 130 0.11 9.36 1.51
C ILE A 130 0.09 9.27 0.00
N GLU A 131 1.25 9.46 -0.61
CA GLU A 131 1.48 9.16 -2.02
C GLU A 131 1.42 7.63 -2.21
N MET A 132 0.43 7.18 -2.98
CA MET A 132 0.20 5.77 -3.27
C MET A 132 0.44 5.45 -4.73
N ILE A 133 0.93 4.24 -4.97
CA ILE A 133 1.18 3.67 -6.27
C ILE A 133 -0.08 2.91 -6.67
N PRO A 134 -0.71 3.22 -7.83
CA PRO A 134 -1.99 2.65 -8.22
C PRO A 134 -1.86 1.20 -8.76
N THR A 135 -1.19 0.33 -8.03
CA THR A 135 -0.96 -1.08 -8.36
C THR A 135 -1.39 -2.00 -7.23
N ASP A 136 -1.42 -3.31 -7.50
CA ASP A 136 -1.65 -4.35 -6.51
C ASP A 136 -0.40 -4.72 -5.68
N GLY A 137 0.67 -3.93 -5.79
CA GLY A 137 1.97 -4.17 -5.16
C GLY A 137 2.93 -5.06 -5.95
N ASP A 138 2.49 -5.67 -7.05
CA ASP A 138 3.36 -6.41 -8.00
C ASP A 138 3.44 -5.68 -9.35
N GLY A 139 3.16 -4.37 -9.37
CA GLY A 139 3.17 -3.54 -10.58
C GLY A 139 1.93 -3.69 -11.47
N ASN A 140 0.99 -4.59 -11.15
CA ASN A 140 -0.21 -4.80 -11.96
C ASN A 140 -1.28 -3.74 -11.68
N PHE A 141 -2.19 -3.57 -12.64
CA PHE A 141 -3.34 -2.68 -12.48
C PHE A 141 -4.15 -3.02 -11.22
N PHE A 142 -4.30 -2.05 -10.31
CA PHE A 142 -4.95 -2.28 -9.02
C PHE A 142 -6.42 -2.70 -9.15
N TRP A 143 -7.15 -2.15 -10.14
CA TRP A 143 -8.58 -2.42 -10.33
C TRP A 143 -8.84 -3.73 -11.11
N ASN A 144 -7.90 -4.67 -11.01
CA ASN A 144 -7.96 -6.01 -11.58
C ASN A 144 -7.80 -7.07 -10.47
N LEU A 145 -8.57 -6.92 -9.39
CA LEU A 145 -8.71 -7.99 -8.40
C LEU A 145 -9.32 -9.20 -9.09
N ALA A 146 -8.49 -10.23 -9.32
CA ALA A 146 -8.92 -11.45 -9.99
C ALA A 146 -10.08 -12.12 -9.24
N GLU A 147 -11.01 -12.67 -10.02
CA GLU A 147 -12.21 -13.36 -9.54
C GLU A 147 -11.93 -14.65 -8.75
N LEU A 148 -10.66 -15.02 -8.53
CA LEU A 148 -10.30 -16.26 -7.84
C LEU A 148 -9.11 -15.98 -6.93
N LYS A 149 -9.31 -16.26 -5.63
CA LYS A 149 -8.31 -16.66 -4.62
C LYS A 149 -6.84 -16.35 -5.02
N LYS A 150 -6.47 -15.06 -5.12
CA LYS A 150 -5.10 -14.63 -5.47
C LYS A 150 -4.35 -14.22 -4.21
N LEU A 151 -3.13 -14.75 -4.08
CA LEU A 151 -2.20 -14.33 -3.05
C LEU A 151 -1.61 -12.96 -3.43
N TYR A 152 -1.77 -11.96 -2.55
CA TYR A 152 -1.19 -10.63 -2.76
C TYR A 152 -0.02 -10.44 -1.81
N LYS A 153 1.21 -10.49 -2.33
CA LYS A 153 2.43 -10.46 -1.50
C LYS A 153 2.56 -9.16 -0.71
N ALA A 154 2.10 -8.05 -1.29
CA ALA A 154 2.10 -6.73 -0.68
C ALA A 154 1.17 -6.59 0.54
N THR A 155 0.34 -7.57 0.87
CA THR A 155 -0.48 -7.56 2.09
C THR A 155 0.29 -7.97 3.35
N ALA A 156 1.56 -8.36 3.20
CA ALA A 156 2.41 -8.80 4.29
C ALA A 156 3.61 -7.87 4.52
N ASP A 157 4.11 -7.89 5.75
CA ASP A 157 5.45 -7.42 6.09
C ASP A 157 6.50 -8.28 5.39
N VAL A 158 7.61 -7.66 4.98
CA VAL A 158 8.70 -8.38 4.32
C VAL A 158 9.62 -8.98 5.37
N TYR A 159 9.75 -10.31 5.36
CA TYR A 159 10.82 -11.03 6.04
C TYR A 159 11.77 -11.62 4.99
N TYR A 160 13.00 -11.11 4.95
CA TYR A 160 13.99 -11.53 3.97
C TYR A 160 15.38 -11.56 4.59
N LYS A 161 16.10 -12.69 4.45
CA LYS A 161 17.45 -12.91 5.02
C LYS A 161 17.58 -12.46 6.49
N TYR A 162 16.59 -12.78 7.35
CA TYR A 162 16.52 -12.37 8.78
C TYR A 162 16.26 -10.89 9.05
N HIS A 163 15.99 -10.08 8.02
CA HIS A 163 15.55 -8.70 8.14
C HIS A 163 14.02 -8.62 8.01
N VAL A 164 13.41 -7.74 8.81
CA VAL A 164 11.97 -7.46 8.77
C VAL A 164 11.77 -6.00 8.38
N SER A 165 10.88 -5.76 7.41
CA SER A 165 10.34 -4.43 7.14
C SER A 165 8.84 -4.48 7.27
N SER A 166 8.32 -3.71 8.22
CA SER A 166 6.88 -3.51 8.34
C SER A 166 6.36 -2.75 7.14
N GLY A 167 5.28 -3.28 6.55
CA GLY A 167 4.61 -2.66 5.43
C GLY A 167 3.99 -1.33 5.83
N THR A 168 4.19 -0.31 5.00
CA THR A 168 3.51 0.98 5.12
C THR A 168 2.54 1.17 3.96
N PRO A 169 1.41 1.86 4.17
CA PRO A 169 0.46 2.15 3.11
C PRO A 169 1.16 2.72 1.86
N LYS A 170 1.18 1.98 0.76
CA LYS A 170 1.84 2.38 -0.50
C LYS A 170 1.10 1.96 -1.75
N PHE A 171 0.35 0.88 -1.70
CA PHE A 171 -0.41 0.35 -2.83
C PHE A 171 -1.90 0.32 -2.52
N ILE A 172 -2.72 0.13 -3.54
CA ILE A 172 -4.17 0.24 -3.41
C ILE A 172 -4.91 -1.02 -3.85
N LEU A 173 -6.02 -1.28 -3.18
CA LEU A 173 -7.02 -2.27 -3.53
C LEU A 173 -8.31 -1.52 -3.90
N PRO A 174 -9.03 -1.93 -4.95
CA PRO A 174 -10.31 -1.34 -5.30
C PRO A 174 -11.35 -1.70 -4.25
N SER A 175 -12.36 -0.86 -4.10
CA SER A 175 -13.53 -1.07 -3.23
C SER A 175 -14.84 -1.12 -4.04
N GLN A 176 -14.73 -1.07 -5.37
CA GLN A 176 -15.83 -1.16 -6.33
C GLN A 176 -15.50 -2.20 -7.41
N SER A 177 -16.53 -2.78 -8.01
CA SER A 177 -16.38 -3.62 -9.19
C SER A 177 -15.72 -2.86 -10.34
N VAL A 178 -14.90 -3.55 -11.15
CA VAL A 178 -14.33 -2.99 -12.39
C VAL A 178 -15.43 -2.57 -13.38
N ASN A 179 -16.66 -3.07 -13.24
CA ASN A 179 -17.82 -2.62 -14.02
C ASN A 179 -18.20 -1.15 -13.78
N CYS A 180 -17.74 -0.55 -12.68
CA CYS A 180 -17.89 0.88 -12.44
C CYS A 180 -16.85 1.72 -13.20
N LEU A 181 -15.87 1.10 -13.85
CA LEU A 181 -14.87 1.79 -14.67
C LEU A 181 -15.55 2.46 -15.86
N ASN A 182 -15.36 3.77 -15.96
CA ASN A 182 -15.94 4.60 -17.00
C ASN A 182 -14.82 5.30 -17.75
N GLU A 183 -14.67 5.00 -19.04
CA GLU A 183 -13.58 5.50 -19.87
C GLU A 183 -13.62 7.01 -20.06
N ASP A 184 -14.80 7.60 -20.25
CA ASP A 184 -14.95 9.07 -20.40
C ASP A 184 -14.47 9.81 -19.14
N ARG A 185 -14.75 9.26 -17.96
CA ARG A 185 -14.24 9.79 -16.69
C ARG A 185 -12.73 9.65 -16.57
N VAL A 186 -12.16 8.52 -16.99
CA VAL A 186 -10.70 8.34 -17.01
C VAL A 186 -10.05 9.34 -17.97
N ASN A 187 -10.58 9.48 -19.19
CA ASN A 187 -10.10 10.43 -20.19
C ASN A 187 -10.19 11.89 -19.70
N TYR A 188 -11.26 12.24 -18.99
CA TYR A 188 -11.39 13.52 -18.33
C TYR A 188 -10.23 13.76 -17.33
N TYR A 189 -9.93 12.80 -16.46
CA TYR A 189 -8.84 12.94 -15.49
C TYR A 189 -7.45 12.93 -16.13
N LEU A 190 -7.24 12.15 -17.19
CA LEU A 190 -6.01 12.19 -17.98
C LEU A 190 -5.75 13.59 -18.54
N ASN A 191 -6.79 14.26 -19.07
CA ASN A 191 -6.66 15.64 -19.53
C ASN A 191 -6.34 16.61 -18.38
N GLN A 192 -6.93 16.42 -17.20
CA GLN A 192 -6.61 17.23 -16.02
C GLN A 192 -5.15 17.02 -15.56
N MET A 193 -4.65 15.79 -15.58
CA MET A 193 -3.25 15.48 -15.25
C MET A 193 -2.27 16.14 -16.22
N LYS A 194 -2.60 16.15 -17.53
CA LYS A 194 -1.81 16.87 -18.56
C LYS A 194 -1.75 18.38 -18.29
N ASN A 195 -2.79 18.93 -17.66
CA ASN A 195 -2.84 20.34 -17.23
C ASN A 195 -2.16 20.58 -15.87
N GLY A 196 -1.49 19.59 -15.29
CA GLY A 196 -0.74 19.72 -14.04
C GLY A 196 -1.54 19.46 -12.77
N THR A 197 -2.78 18.97 -12.87
CA THR A 197 -3.60 18.64 -11.69
C THR A 197 -3.13 17.35 -11.03
N THR A 198 -2.81 17.40 -9.74
CA THR A 198 -2.53 16.21 -8.92
C THR A 198 -3.80 15.40 -8.69
N MET A 199 -3.74 14.10 -8.95
CA MET A 199 -4.86 13.20 -8.67
C MET A 199 -4.89 12.84 -7.20
N THR A 200 -6.10 12.78 -6.64
CA THR A 200 -6.29 12.49 -5.22
C THR A 200 -7.35 11.44 -4.97
N GLY A 201 -7.25 10.78 -3.81
CA GLY A 201 -8.18 9.75 -3.38
C GLY A 201 -8.44 9.78 -1.88
N LEU A 202 -9.35 8.91 -1.44
CA LEU A 202 -9.53 8.56 -0.03
C LEU A 202 -9.24 7.07 0.11
N ALA A 203 -8.39 6.71 1.06
CA ALA A 203 -8.02 5.34 1.33
C ALA A 203 -8.26 4.97 2.80
N TYR A 204 -8.54 3.70 3.05
CA TYR A 204 -8.52 3.09 4.37
C TYR A 204 -7.37 2.08 4.40
N TYR A 205 -6.41 2.26 5.29
CA TYR A 205 -5.29 1.33 5.40
C TYR A 205 -5.79 -0.06 5.84
N TYR A 206 -5.38 -1.08 5.10
CA TYR A 206 -5.80 -2.45 5.32
C TYR A 206 -4.75 -3.22 6.11
N GLU A 207 -3.67 -3.65 5.45
CA GLU A 207 -2.57 -4.43 6.04
C GLU A 207 -1.35 -4.42 5.11
N GLY A 208 -0.15 -4.64 5.67
CA GLY A 208 1.11 -4.63 4.95
C GLY A 208 1.31 -3.32 4.20
N PHE A 209 1.48 -3.39 2.88
CA PHE A 209 1.64 -2.23 2.02
C PHE A 209 0.33 -1.78 1.36
N MET A 210 -0.80 -2.46 1.64
CA MET A 210 -2.06 -2.26 0.93
C MET A 210 -3.04 -1.35 1.67
N SER A 211 -3.75 -0.52 0.90
CA SER A 211 -4.90 0.26 1.37
C SER A 211 -6.11 0.06 0.47
N THR A 212 -7.30 0.04 1.04
CA THR A 212 -8.56 0.02 0.29
C THR A 212 -8.87 1.43 -0.20
N LEU A 213 -8.90 1.65 -1.52
CA LEU A 213 -9.31 2.91 -2.10
C LEU A 213 -10.81 3.06 -1.93
N LEU A 214 -11.22 3.89 -0.97
CA LEU A 214 -12.62 4.20 -0.71
C LEU A 214 -13.16 5.21 -1.71
N ASP A 215 -12.34 6.05 -2.34
CA ASP A 215 -12.80 6.98 -3.37
C ASP A 215 -11.63 7.40 -4.28
N GLY A 216 -11.93 7.61 -5.57
CA GLY A 216 -10.94 8.04 -6.56
C GLY A 216 -10.51 6.97 -7.55
N HIS A 217 -11.26 5.87 -7.74
CA HIS A 217 -10.88 4.76 -8.62
C HIS A 217 -10.55 5.21 -10.05
N HIS A 218 -11.37 6.04 -10.71
CA HIS A 218 -11.04 6.55 -12.05
C HIS A 218 -9.81 7.47 -12.07
N ARG A 219 -9.54 8.21 -10.99
CA ARG A 219 -8.34 9.07 -10.85
C ARG A 219 -7.09 8.21 -10.68
N ALA A 220 -7.18 7.15 -9.88
CA ALA A 220 -6.12 6.15 -9.72
C ALA A 220 -5.87 5.40 -11.03
N THR A 221 -6.90 5.09 -11.82
CA THR A 221 -6.72 4.53 -13.17
C THR A 221 -6.01 5.50 -14.11
N ALA A 222 -6.36 6.79 -14.09
CA ALA A 222 -5.65 7.80 -14.87
C ALA A 222 -4.17 7.91 -14.45
N ALA A 223 -3.90 7.92 -13.14
CA ALA A 223 -2.54 7.89 -12.59
C ALA A 223 -1.78 6.63 -13.02
N TYR A 224 -2.42 5.46 -12.96
CA TYR A 224 -1.87 4.20 -13.45
C TYR A 224 -1.44 4.29 -14.92
N ILE A 225 -2.32 4.82 -15.77
CA ILE A 225 -2.06 5.03 -17.20
C ILE A 225 -0.91 6.01 -17.43
N GLU A 226 -0.72 7.03 -16.61
CA GLU A 226 0.36 8.02 -16.78
C GLU A 226 1.68 7.64 -16.08
N ASN A 227 1.79 6.40 -15.56
CA ASN A 227 2.93 5.94 -14.76
C ASN A 227 3.22 6.85 -13.55
N LYS A 228 2.17 7.33 -12.87
CA LYS A 228 2.22 8.29 -11.75
C LYS A 228 1.54 7.74 -10.51
N SER A 229 1.95 8.27 -9.37
CA SER A 229 1.31 8.10 -8.08
C SER A 229 0.00 8.90 -7.97
N ILE A 230 -0.76 8.60 -6.91
CA ILE A 230 -1.97 9.30 -6.50
C ILE A 230 -1.85 9.69 -5.01
N ASP A 231 -2.23 10.92 -4.67
CA ASP A 231 -2.21 11.39 -3.28
C ASP A 231 -3.50 11.01 -2.54
N CYS A 232 -3.41 10.10 -1.60
CA CYS A 232 -4.56 9.61 -0.85
C CYS A 232 -4.61 10.23 0.55
N LEU A 233 -5.73 10.87 0.88
CA LEU A 233 -6.10 11.08 2.26
C LEU A 233 -6.40 9.71 2.87
N THR A 234 -5.63 9.28 3.87
CA THR A 234 -5.61 7.90 4.33
C THR A 234 -6.00 7.80 5.79
N ILE A 235 -7.01 6.97 6.07
CA ILE A 235 -7.48 6.62 7.41
C ILE A 235 -6.73 5.38 7.87
N ILE A 236 -6.08 5.44 9.02
CA ILE A 236 -5.24 4.36 9.55
C ILE A 236 -5.68 4.05 10.97
N LYS A 237 -6.19 2.83 11.21
CA LYS A 237 -6.58 2.41 12.56
C LYS A 237 -5.33 2.20 13.44
N VAL A 238 -5.39 2.67 14.68
CA VAL A 238 -4.41 2.27 15.70
C VAL A 238 -4.72 0.83 16.09
N THR A 239 -3.80 -0.08 15.77
CA THR A 239 -4.02 -1.54 15.90
C THR A 239 -3.61 -2.08 17.27
N GLY A 240 -2.77 -1.35 18.01
CA GLY A 240 -2.36 -1.77 19.33
C GLY A 240 -1.48 -0.76 20.05
N PHE A 241 -0.98 -1.18 21.20
CA PHE A 241 -0.01 -0.44 22.01
C PHE A 241 1.01 -1.41 22.59
N GLY A 242 2.22 -0.90 22.82
CA GLY A 242 3.33 -1.66 23.39
C GLY A 242 3.65 -1.22 24.81
N PHE A 243 4.59 -1.94 25.42
CA PHE A 243 5.11 -1.64 26.75
C PHE A 243 6.64 -1.51 26.73
N ASP A 244 7.16 -0.74 27.68
CA ASP A 244 8.58 -0.67 28.01
C ASP A 244 9.02 -1.88 28.87
N GLN A 245 10.30 -1.88 29.27
CA GLN A 245 10.87 -2.92 30.14
C GLN A 245 10.22 -2.96 31.54
N ASP A 246 9.68 -1.83 32.00
CA ASP A 246 8.97 -1.68 33.28
C ASP A 246 7.47 -2.08 33.17
N LYS A 247 7.03 -2.60 32.02
CA LYS A 247 5.63 -2.92 31.71
C LYS A 247 4.70 -1.71 31.76
N ARG A 248 5.21 -0.51 31.47
CA ARG A 248 4.42 0.70 31.30
C ARG A 248 4.14 0.90 29.81
N PRO A 249 2.91 1.31 29.44
CA PRO A 249 2.61 1.58 28.05
C PRO A 249 3.46 2.76 27.55
N ASP A 250 4.20 2.55 26.47
CA ASP A 250 5.19 3.51 25.94
C ASP A 250 5.01 3.80 24.45
N LYS A 251 4.23 3.00 23.71
CA LYS A 251 4.06 3.16 22.26
C LYS A 251 2.71 2.75 21.74
N ILE A 252 2.34 3.27 20.56
CA ILE A 252 1.18 2.81 19.77
C ILE A 252 1.63 2.35 18.38
N TYR A 253 0.86 1.44 17.79
CA TYR A 253 1.12 0.87 16.46
C TYR A 253 0.03 1.31 15.49
N ALA A 254 0.41 1.86 14.33
CA ALA A 254 -0.52 2.26 13.29
C ALA A 254 0.17 2.32 11.93
N GLY A 255 -0.38 1.67 10.90
CA GLY A 255 0.09 1.83 9.52
C GLY A 255 1.53 1.35 9.25
N GLY A 256 2.00 0.35 10.00
CA GLY A 256 3.40 -0.10 9.94
C GLY A 256 4.39 0.78 10.69
N GLU A 257 3.92 1.80 11.39
CA GLU A 257 4.74 2.71 12.20
C GLU A 257 4.57 2.44 13.69
N ILE A 258 5.61 2.82 14.45
CA ILE A 258 5.66 2.76 15.91
C ILE A 258 5.83 4.18 16.43
N TYR A 259 4.86 4.65 17.21
CA TYR A 259 4.90 6.01 17.78
C TYR A 259 5.11 5.93 19.29
N ASP A 260 6.12 6.65 19.78
CA ASP A 260 6.29 6.84 21.23
C ASP A 260 5.10 7.63 21.79
N LEU A 261 4.56 7.15 22.91
CA LEU A 261 3.45 7.81 23.58
C LEU A 261 3.82 9.21 24.09
N SER A 262 5.10 9.51 24.29
CA SER A 262 5.60 10.84 24.65
C SER A 262 5.35 11.89 23.57
N LEU A 263 5.08 11.48 22.33
CA LEU A 263 4.72 12.39 21.23
C LEU A 263 3.34 13.04 21.45
N PHE A 264 2.49 12.44 22.28
CA PHE A 264 1.12 12.90 22.48
C PHE A 264 0.99 13.72 23.76
N SER A 265 0.13 14.74 23.69
CA SER A 265 -0.21 15.60 24.82
C SER A 265 -0.93 14.87 25.96
N LYS A 266 -1.62 13.75 25.67
CA LYS A 266 -2.48 13.02 26.64
C LYS A 266 -2.29 11.48 26.58
N PRO A 267 -1.08 10.96 26.82
CA PRO A 267 -0.76 9.54 26.62
C PRO A 267 -1.61 8.59 27.49
N GLY A 268 -1.85 8.97 28.76
CA GLY A 268 -2.68 8.17 29.68
C GLY A 268 -4.14 8.01 29.23
N ARG A 269 -4.69 8.99 28.50
CA ARG A 269 -6.05 8.91 27.94
C ARG A 269 -6.09 7.91 26.79
N ILE A 270 -5.11 8.00 25.88
CA ILE A 270 -4.97 7.12 24.72
C ILE A 270 -4.90 5.67 25.18
N HIS A 271 -3.96 5.35 26.06
CA HIS A 271 -3.77 4.00 26.59
C HIS A 271 -5.04 3.46 27.27
N LYS A 272 -5.65 4.24 28.19
CA LYS A 272 -6.84 3.80 28.93
C LYS A 272 -8.00 3.46 27.98
N TYR A 273 -8.16 4.24 26.92
CA TYR A 273 -9.22 4.03 25.94
C TYR A 273 -8.92 2.82 25.05
N LEU A 274 -7.69 2.68 24.52
CA LEU A 274 -7.29 1.52 23.72
C LEU A 274 -7.49 0.21 24.48
N LYS A 275 -7.06 0.15 25.75
CA LYS A 275 -7.29 -1.00 26.63
C LYS A 275 -8.77 -1.36 26.76
N ARG A 276 -9.62 -0.36 26.97
CA ARG A 276 -11.08 -0.58 27.07
C ARG A 276 -11.67 -1.10 25.78
N VAL A 277 -11.25 -0.57 24.63
CA VAL A 277 -11.73 -1.02 23.32
C VAL A 277 -11.30 -2.46 23.06
N SER A 278 -10.03 -2.81 23.31
CA SER A 278 -9.54 -4.18 23.12
C SER A 278 -10.28 -5.21 23.98
N GLU A 279 -10.65 -4.85 25.21
CA GLU A 279 -11.42 -5.72 26.11
C GLU A 279 -12.90 -5.91 25.67
N SER A 280 -13.40 -5.02 24.81
CA SER A 280 -14.82 -4.97 24.41
C SER A 280 -15.10 -5.56 23.02
N GLN A 281 -14.08 -6.02 22.29
CA GLN A 281 -14.21 -6.37 20.87
C GLN A 281 -15.15 -7.57 20.64
N LYS A 282 -16.34 -7.25 20.09
CA LYS A 282 -17.29 -8.16 19.43
C LYS A 282 -17.08 -8.13 17.90
N SER A 283 -15.85 -8.36 17.45
CA SER A 283 -15.52 -8.39 16.02
C SER A 283 -15.80 -9.74 15.36
N LYS A 284 -16.42 -10.68 16.10
CA LYS A 284 -16.71 -12.03 15.64
C LYS A 284 -18.11 -12.09 15.01
N LEU A 285 -18.17 -12.59 13.78
CA LEU A 285 -19.39 -12.94 13.05
C LEU A 285 -19.81 -14.37 13.43
N GLU A 286 -21.12 -14.59 13.44
CA GLU A 286 -21.70 -15.92 13.50
C GLU A 286 -21.55 -16.65 12.15
N VAL A 287 -21.63 -17.98 12.17
CA VAL A 287 -21.42 -18.81 10.98
C VAL A 287 -22.40 -18.43 9.85
N GLU A 288 -23.66 -18.20 10.18
CA GLU A 288 -24.68 -17.82 9.20
C GLU A 288 -24.40 -16.46 8.55
N GLU A 289 -23.84 -15.51 9.29
CA GLU A 289 -23.45 -14.19 8.76
C GLU A 289 -22.28 -14.31 7.79
N VAL A 290 -21.29 -15.16 8.11
CA VAL A 290 -20.17 -15.46 7.21
C VAL A 290 -20.71 -16.08 5.91
N GLU A 291 -21.63 -17.02 5.99
CA GLU A 291 -22.21 -17.70 4.83
C GLU A 291 -23.04 -16.76 3.95
N GLU A 292 -23.73 -15.78 4.54
CA GLU A 292 -24.43 -14.74 3.80
C GLU A 292 -23.45 -13.80 3.07
N LEU A 293 -22.40 -13.35 3.77
CA LEU A 293 -21.35 -12.54 3.16
C LEU A 293 -20.68 -13.30 2.01
N LEU A 294 -20.36 -14.58 2.18
CA LEU A 294 -19.75 -15.40 1.12
C LEU A 294 -20.67 -15.62 -0.09
N LYS A 295 -21.99 -15.60 0.07
CA LYS A 295 -22.93 -15.60 -1.07
C LYS A 295 -22.91 -14.26 -1.80
N ASP A 296 -22.94 -13.15 -1.05
CA ASP A 296 -22.80 -11.81 -1.62
C ASP A 296 -21.48 -11.68 -2.39
N CYS A 297 -20.42 -12.31 -1.86
CA CYS A 297 -19.15 -12.48 -2.54
C CYS A 297 -19.34 -13.22 -3.86
N GLN A 298 -19.78 -14.49 -3.84
CA GLN A 298 -19.88 -15.40 -5.00
C GLN A 298 -20.74 -14.86 -6.15
N ASN A 299 -21.84 -14.15 -5.86
CA ASN A 299 -22.75 -13.62 -6.88
C ASN A 299 -22.09 -12.61 -7.83
N VAL A 300 -20.94 -12.05 -7.45
CA VAL A 300 -20.22 -11.06 -8.25
C VAL A 300 -19.05 -11.67 -9.04
N TRP A 301 -18.77 -12.98 -8.88
CA TRP A 301 -17.66 -13.68 -9.54
C TRP A 301 -17.98 -14.00 -11.01
N VAL A 302 -18.97 -13.33 -11.59
CA VAL A 302 -19.40 -13.49 -12.98
C VAL A 302 -18.57 -12.57 -13.88
N HIS A 303 -17.41 -13.07 -14.28
CA HIS A 303 -16.60 -12.73 -15.47
C HIS A 303 -16.69 -11.30 -16.00
N THR A 304 -16.01 -10.37 -15.33
CA THR A 304 -15.77 -9.03 -15.88
C THR A 304 -14.28 -8.68 -15.79
N ALA A 305 -13.57 -8.94 -16.88
CA ALA A 305 -12.27 -8.32 -17.12
C ALA A 305 -12.45 -6.81 -17.35
N PRO A 306 -11.43 -5.97 -17.09
CA PRO A 306 -11.47 -4.57 -17.52
C PRO A 306 -11.84 -4.48 -19.01
N PRO A 307 -12.53 -3.41 -19.43
CA PRO A 307 -12.88 -3.20 -20.83
C PRO A 307 -11.63 -3.34 -21.71
N LYS A 308 -11.71 -4.21 -22.74
CA LYS A 308 -10.58 -4.46 -23.67
C LYS A 308 -10.10 -3.20 -24.41
N SER A 309 -10.87 -2.12 -24.36
CA SER A 309 -10.64 -0.82 -24.98
C SER A 309 -9.55 0.02 -24.31
N ILE A 310 -9.21 -0.24 -23.04
CA ILE A 310 -8.19 0.54 -22.34
C ILE A 310 -6.82 -0.07 -22.58
N ASP A 311 -6.00 0.60 -23.38
CA ASP A 311 -4.58 0.29 -23.51
C ASP A 311 -3.81 0.87 -22.31
N PHE A 312 -3.31 -0.02 -21.47
CA PHE A 312 -2.49 0.32 -20.33
C PHE A 312 -1.00 0.48 -20.66
N GLY A 313 -0.55 0.20 -21.89
CA GLY A 313 0.84 0.30 -22.34
C GLY A 313 1.88 -0.42 -21.46
N LYS A 314 3.18 -0.14 -21.67
CA LYS A 314 4.27 -0.58 -20.79
C LYS A 314 4.30 0.32 -19.56
N ARG A 315 4.23 -0.27 -18.36
CA ARG A 315 4.28 0.46 -17.07
C ARG A 315 5.40 -0.09 -16.22
N ILE A 316 6.11 0.81 -15.56
CA ILE A 316 7.25 0.49 -14.71
C ILE A 316 6.93 1.11 -13.37
N TYR A 317 6.26 0.33 -12.54
CA TYR A 317 6.02 0.62 -11.13
C TYR A 317 6.91 -0.27 -10.29
N PRO A 318 7.41 0.21 -9.16
CA PRO A 318 8.09 -0.66 -8.21
C PRO A 318 7.09 -1.61 -7.56
N ASP A 319 7.57 -2.80 -7.25
CA ASP A 319 6.85 -3.78 -6.46
C ASP A 319 7.06 -3.53 -4.95
N TYR A 320 6.29 -4.25 -4.13
CA TYR A 320 6.34 -4.14 -2.68
C TYR A 320 7.72 -4.48 -2.10
N LEU A 321 8.46 -5.39 -2.74
CA LEU A 321 9.80 -5.76 -2.30
C LEU A 321 10.78 -4.61 -2.51
N SER A 322 10.69 -3.93 -3.66
CA SER A 322 11.49 -2.73 -3.96
C SER A 322 11.24 -1.62 -2.94
N ILE A 323 9.97 -1.42 -2.55
CA ILE A 323 9.61 -0.45 -1.50
C ILE A 323 10.20 -0.88 -0.15
N ALA A 324 10.00 -2.13 0.26
CA ALA A 324 10.53 -2.63 1.53
C ALA A 324 12.05 -2.53 1.62
N PHE A 325 12.75 -2.89 0.55
CA PHE A 325 14.21 -2.82 0.47
C PHE A 325 14.71 -1.38 0.49
N SER A 326 14.00 -0.47 -0.18
CA SER A 326 14.27 0.95 -0.09
C SER A 326 14.16 1.48 1.34
N ASP A 327 13.16 1.03 2.09
CA ASP A 327 13.01 1.41 3.50
C ASP A 327 14.14 0.85 4.38
N MET A 328 14.61 -0.37 4.10
CA MET A 328 15.70 -1.02 4.85
C MET A 328 17.10 -0.48 4.51
N ALA A 329 17.33 0.00 3.28
CA ALA A 329 18.66 0.28 2.74
C ALA A 329 19.50 1.28 3.54
N GLY A 330 18.87 2.21 4.28
CA GLY A 330 19.59 3.21 5.06
C GLY A 330 20.37 4.19 4.18
N ASP A 331 21.69 4.29 4.40
CA ASP A 331 22.60 5.20 3.70
C ASP A 331 22.91 4.73 2.27
N ILE A 332 22.88 5.67 1.33
CA ILE A 332 23.12 5.46 -0.11
C ILE A 332 24.28 6.32 -0.65
N SER A 333 25.16 6.78 0.25
CA SER A 333 26.37 7.52 -0.10
C SER A 333 27.32 6.70 -0.99
N ASP A 334 28.11 7.40 -1.82
CA ASP A 334 29.10 6.75 -2.68
C ASP A 334 30.15 6.02 -1.83
N GLU A 335 30.52 6.58 -0.67
CA GLU A 335 31.43 5.96 0.30
C GLU A 335 30.88 4.61 0.78
N ARG A 336 29.59 4.56 1.13
CA ARG A 336 28.96 3.32 1.60
C ARG A 336 28.89 2.27 0.49
N ILE A 337 28.54 2.68 -0.73
CA ILE A 337 28.48 1.78 -1.88
C ILE A 337 29.87 1.19 -2.15
N ILE A 338 30.94 1.99 -2.13
CA ILE A 338 32.31 1.52 -2.35
C ILE A 338 32.71 0.52 -1.25
N GLU A 339 32.45 0.84 0.03
CA GLU A 339 32.74 -0.04 1.15
C GLU A 339 32.08 -1.43 1.00
N ILE A 340 30.79 -1.46 0.66
CA ILE A 340 30.04 -2.70 0.43
C ILE A 340 30.63 -3.46 -0.76
N MET A 341 30.93 -2.76 -1.85
CA MET A 341 31.48 -3.39 -3.05
C MET A 341 32.88 -4.00 -2.82
N ASP A 342 33.65 -3.47 -1.86
CA ASP A 342 34.97 -3.98 -1.51
C ASP A 342 34.91 -5.23 -0.59
N ARG A 343 33.88 -5.37 0.24
CA ARG A 343 33.70 -6.52 1.17
C ARG A 343 33.46 -7.84 0.46
N ARG A 344 32.56 -7.87 -0.53
CA ARG A 344 32.23 -9.05 -1.37
C ARG A 344 31.83 -10.31 -0.57
N ASP A 345 31.15 -10.13 0.55
CA ASP A 345 30.56 -11.21 1.35
C ASP A 345 29.03 -11.28 1.14
N ASP A 346 28.37 -12.33 1.65
CA ASP A 346 26.92 -12.55 1.45
C ASP A 346 26.07 -11.41 2.04
N ASP A 347 26.53 -10.79 3.13
CA ASP A 347 25.89 -9.65 3.75
C ASP A 347 26.01 -8.41 2.84
N ALA A 348 27.18 -8.19 2.22
CA ALA A 348 27.42 -7.11 1.27
C ALA A 348 26.53 -7.25 0.02
N GLU A 349 26.31 -8.47 -0.49
CA GLU A 349 25.38 -8.68 -1.61
C GLU A 349 23.95 -8.27 -1.23
N PHE A 350 23.50 -8.61 -0.02
CA PHE A 350 22.18 -8.19 0.45
C PHE A 350 22.07 -6.68 0.67
N GLU A 351 23.07 -6.06 1.30
CA GLU A 351 23.11 -4.62 1.48
C GLU A 351 23.09 -3.86 0.15
N LEU A 352 23.85 -4.37 -0.84
CA LEU A 352 23.89 -3.79 -2.18
C LEU A 352 22.56 -3.96 -2.92
N GLU A 353 21.86 -5.10 -2.74
CA GLU A 353 20.50 -5.33 -3.26
C GLU A 353 19.54 -4.24 -2.77
N MET A 354 19.54 -3.96 -1.47
CA MET A 354 18.67 -2.96 -0.86
C MET A 354 18.99 -1.55 -1.36
N ILE A 355 20.28 -1.17 -1.35
CA ILE A 355 20.73 0.12 -1.86
C ILE A 355 20.37 0.28 -3.34
N PHE A 356 20.54 -0.77 -4.15
CA PHE A 356 20.21 -0.71 -5.56
C PHE A 356 18.72 -0.43 -5.77
N LYS A 357 17.82 -1.11 -5.05
CA LYS A 357 16.37 -0.80 -5.09
C LYS A 357 16.06 0.63 -4.67
N LYS A 358 16.70 1.14 -3.61
CA LYS A 358 16.52 2.54 -3.19
C LYS A 358 16.98 3.54 -4.27
N LEU A 359 18.14 3.30 -4.87
CA LEU A 359 18.67 4.15 -5.94
C LEU A 359 17.76 4.16 -7.16
N GLN A 360 17.20 3.01 -7.55
CA GLN A 360 16.24 2.94 -8.67
C GLN A 360 15.03 3.88 -8.48
N LEU A 361 14.61 4.07 -7.22
CA LEU A 361 13.47 4.92 -6.86
C LEU A 361 13.84 6.40 -6.71
N GLN A 362 15.01 6.69 -6.12
CA GLN A 362 15.35 8.04 -5.64
C GLN A 362 16.45 8.72 -6.47
N GLU A 363 17.41 7.95 -7.00
CA GLU A 363 18.55 8.47 -7.75
C GLU A 363 18.85 7.61 -9.00
N PRO A 364 17.98 7.64 -10.03
CA PRO A 364 18.10 6.75 -11.20
C PRO A 364 19.44 6.83 -11.95
N GLU A 365 20.08 8.01 -11.97
CA GLU A 365 21.40 8.18 -12.59
C GLU A 365 22.48 7.39 -11.83
N LYS A 366 22.45 7.41 -10.48
CA LYS A 366 23.35 6.59 -9.66
C LYS A 366 23.02 5.11 -9.80
N ALA A 367 21.73 4.75 -9.84
CA ALA A 367 21.31 3.36 -10.09
C ALA A 367 21.88 2.85 -11.41
N PHE A 368 21.78 3.63 -12.49
CA PHE A 368 22.37 3.32 -13.80
C PHE A 368 23.89 3.16 -13.73
N GLY A 369 24.58 4.08 -13.04
CA GLY A 369 26.01 3.97 -12.78
C GLY A 369 26.40 2.69 -12.03
N LEU A 370 25.64 2.32 -11.00
CA LEU A 370 25.84 1.11 -10.21
C LEU A 370 25.55 -0.16 -11.03
N SER A 371 24.51 -0.17 -11.86
CA SER A 371 24.20 -1.30 -12.75
C SER A 371 25.39 -1.64 -13.65
N LYS A 372 26.04 -0.62 -14.22
CA LYS A 372 27.25 -0.82 -15.03
C LYS A 372 28.40 -1.46 -14.25
N LYS A 373 28.54 -1.14 -12.96
CA LYS A 373 29.56 -1.79 -12.11
C LYS A 373 29.19 -3.24 -11.81
N ILE A 374 27.92 -3.51 -11.47
CA ILE A 374 27.40 -4.85 -11.15
C ILE A 374 27.59 -5.80 -12.33
N ILE A 375 27.14 -5.42 -13.54
CA ILE A 375 27.18 -6.32 -14.71
C ILE A 375 28.62 -6.67 -15.16
N ASN A 376 29.61 -5.86 -14.79
CA ASN A 376 31.01 -6.07 -15.16
C ASN A 376 31.82 -6.81 -14.08
N ASP A 377 31.21 -7.17 -12.94
CA ASP A 377 31.89 -7.86 -11.84
C ASP A 377 31.14 -9.17 -11.48
N VAL A 378 31.78 -10.28 -11.84
CA VAL A 378 31.25 -11.65 -11.69
C VAL A 378 31.01 -12.07 -10.24
N ASN A 379 31.37 -11.26 -9.24
CA ASN A 379 31.07 -11.55 -7.85
C ASN A 379 29.62 -11.19 -7.47
N TRP A 380 28.91 -10.38 -8.27
CA TRP A 380 27.55 -9.94 -7.99
C TRP A 380 26.48 -10.74 -8.74
N LYS A 381 26.69 -12.05 -8.93
CA LYS A 381 25.85 -12.88 -9.84
C LYS A 381 24.36 -12.80 -9.55
N VAL A 382 23.96 -12.67 -8.28
CA VAL A 382 22.55 -12.58 -7.90
C VAL A 382 21.93 -11.25 -8.35
N LEU A 383 22.73 -10.18 -8.45
CA LEU A 383 22.30 -8.84 -8.83
C LEU A 383 22.43 -8.57 -10.34
N ILE A 384 23.18 -9.37 -11.09
CA ILE A 384 23.37 -9.16 -12.54
C ILE A 384 22.02 -9.18 -13.27
N GLU A 385 21.16 -10.16 -13.00
CA GLU A 385 19.85 -10.22 -13.66
C GLU A 385 19.01 -8.98 -13.36
N ASP A 386 18.97 -8.53 -12.10
CA ASP A 386 18.22 -7.34 -11.70
C ASP A 386 18.76 -6.07 -12.35
N ALA A 387 20.10 -5.94 -12.43
CA ALA A 387 20.75 -4.85 -13.14
C ALA A 387 20.42 -4.85 -14.65
N PHE A 388 20.39 -6.02 -15.30
CA PHE A 388 19.97 -6.13 -16.70
C PHE A 388 18.50 -5.73 -16.90
N ARG A 389 17.60 -6.17 -16.01
CA ARG A 389 16.18 -5.79 -16.07
C ARG A 389 15.99 -4.28 -15.91
N TYR A 390 16.73 -3.66 -14.99
CA TYR A 390 16.71 -2.22 -14.81
C TYR A 390 17.26 -1.47 -16.05
N LEU A 391 18.38 -1.91 -16.61
CA LEU A 391 18.93 -1.31 -17.83
C LEU A 391 17.92 -1.42 -18.99
N ALA A 392 17.26 -2.57 -19.16
CA ALA A 392 16.24 -2.77 -20.20
C ALA A 392 14.96 -1.95 -20.00
N SER A 393 14.79 -1.32 -18.83
CA SER A 393 13.69 -0.39 -18.58
C SER A 393 14.02 1.04 -19.04
N ILE A 394 15.27 1.32 -19.39
CA ILE A 394 15.76 2.64 -19.79
C ILE A 394 15.93 2.67 -21.31
N ASP A 395 15.22 3.59 -21.94
CA ASP A 395 15.32 3.81 -23.38
C ASP A 395 16.53 4.71 -23.68
N SER A 396 17.72 4.10 -23.87
CA SER A 396 18.97 4.81 -24.22
C SER A 396 19.82 4.04 -25.24
N THR A 397 20.53 4.78 -26.09
CA THR A 397 21.56 4.22 -26.99
C THR A 397 22.74 3.63 -26.22
N GLU A 398 23.06 4.16 -25.03
CA GLU A 398 24.11 3.58 -24.18
C GLU A 398 23.72 2.18 -23.69
N VAL A 399 22.43 1.93 -23.42
CA VAL A 399 21.92 0.60 -23.06
C VAL A 399 21.99 -0.35 -24.25
N GLU A 400 21.67 0.13 -25.46
CA GLU A 400 21.84 -0.66 -26.70
C GLU A 400 23.29 -1.11 -26.86
N ASP A 401 24.26 -0.21 -26.71
CA ASP A 401 25.68 -0.53 -26.84
C ASP A 401 26.12 -1.56 -25.79
N ILE A 402 25.64 -1.44 -24.54
CA ILE A 402 25.91 -2.42 -23.48
C ILE A 402 25.37 -3.80 -23.85
N PHE A 403 24.12 -3.87 -24.33
CA PHE A 403 23.48 -5.13 -24.69
C PHE A 403 24.08 -5.76 -25.94
N ILE A 404 24.36 -4.98 -26.98
CA ILE A 404 25.07 -5.45 -28.18
C ILE A 404 26.44 -6.01 -27.81
N LYS A 405 27.20 -5.28 -26.98
CA LYS A 405 28.49 -5.76 -26.49
C LYS A 405 28.36 -7.07 -25.73
N TYR A 406 27.40 -7.17 -24.81
CA TYR A 406 27.14 -8.41 -24.07
C TYR A 406 26.87 -9.59 -25.02
N LEU A 407 26.02 -9.39 -26.04
CA LEU A 407 25.68 -10.42 -27.02
C LEU A 407 26.84 -10.85 -27.92
N ILE A 408 27.83 -9.98 -28.15
CA ILE A 408 29.05 -10.27 -28.92
C ILE A 408 30.09 -10.99 -28.06
N ASP A 409 30.26 -10.54 -26.82
CA ASP A 409 31.31 -11.02 -25.91
C ASP A 409 30.94 -12.34 -25.21
N THR A 410 29.68 -12.76 -25.25
CA THR A 410 29.20 -14.00 -24.61
C THR A 410 28.86 -15.08 -25.63
N ASP A 411 29.24 -16.32 -25.32
CA ASP A 411 28.83 -17.47 -26.12
C ASP A 411 27.30 -17.65 -26.06
N TYR A 412 26.72 -18.12 -27.16
CA TYR A 412 25.29 -18.39 -27.22
C TYR A 412 24.88 -19.47 -26.20
N ASP A 413 24.12 -19.07 -25.18
CA ASP A 413 23.40 -19.96 -24.28
C ASP A 413 21.92 -19.57 -24.26
N SER A 414 21.05 -20.51 -24.64
CA SER A 414 19.59 -20.32 -24.64
C SER A 414 18.99 -20.25 -23.24
N LYS A 415 19.76 -20.59 -22.21
CA LYS A 415 19.37 -20.47 -20.80
C LYS A 415 19.85 -19.18 -20.14
N ASP A 416 20.67 -18.39 -20.82
CA ASP A 416 21.12 -17.11 -20.28
C ASP A 416 19.97 -16.10 -20.30
N ILE A 417 19.52 -15.75 -19.09
CA ILE A 417 18.43 -14.82 -18.86
C ILE A 417 18.83 -13.39 -19.29
N CYS A 418 20.08 -13.00 -19.06
CA CYS A 418 20.59 -11.67 -19.42
C CYS A 418 20.63 -11.52 -20.94
N ARG A 419 21.03 -12.57 -21.65
CA ARG A 419 20.96 -12.65 -23.12
C ARG A 419 19.54 -12.46 -23.63
N ARG A 420 18.56 -13.16 -23.04
CA ARG A 420 17.14 -13.00 -23.42
C ARG A 420 16.63 -11.57 -23.17
N ILE A 421 16.99 -10.96 -22.04
CA ILE A 421 16.62 -9.57 -21.73
C ILE A 421 17.20 -8.61 -22.78
N ALA A 422 18.47 -8.78 -23.15
CA ALA A 422 19.14 -7.99 -24.18
C ALA A 422 18.48 -8.15 -25.56
N ASP A 423 18.23 -9.40 -25.99
CA ASP A 423 17.55 -9.70 -27.25
C ASP A 423 16.13 -9.09 -27.28
N ASP A 424 15.35 -9.24 -26.21
CA ASP A 424 13.99 -8.69 -26.11
C ASP A 424 13.99 -7.15 -26.16
N TYR A 425 14.95 -6.50 -25.52
CA TYR A 425 15.09 -5.04 -25.57
C TYR A 425 15.36 -4.55 -27.00
N LEU A 426 16.31 -5.17 -27.70
CA LEU A 426 16.71 -4.78 -29.05
C LEU A 426 15.62 -5.06 -30.09
N ASN A 427 14.83 -6.13 -29.91
CA ASN A 427 13.73 -6.48 -30.83
C ASN A 427 12.50 -5.56 -30.71
N ASN A 428 12.34 -4.86 -29.58
CA ASN A 428 11.18 -4.02 -29.30
C ASN A 428 11.41 -2.53 -29.62
N ARG A 429 12.51 -2.19 -30.31
CA ARG A 429 12.88 -0.83 -30.71
C ARG A 429 12.63 -0.54 -32.18
#